data_AF-A0A6B3G1C0-F1
#
_entry.id   AF-A0A6B3G1C0-F1
#
_cell.length_a   1.000
_cell.length_b   1.000
_cell.length_c   1.000
_cell.angle_alpha   90.00
_cell.angle_beta   90.00
_cell.angle_gamma   90.00
#
_symmetry.space_group_name_H-M   'P 1'
#
loop_
_entity.id
_entity.type
_entity.pdbx_description
1 polymer ?
#
loop_
_entity_poly.entity_id
_entity_poly.type
_entity_poly.pdbx_seq_one_letter_code
_entity_poly.pdbx_strand_id
1 'polypeptide(L)' 'MAADEKTQAKTEQAKGKMKEMAGRTVGNERLVAEGRGEQAKGDARQAKEKIKDTLTD' A
#
# COMPACT_ATOMS: atom_id res chain seq x y z
N MET A 1 -9.79 6.71 -15.27
CA MET A 1 -8.42 6.63 -14.70
C MET A 1 -8.39 6.44 -13.17
N ALA A 2 -9.50 6.48 -12.42
CA ALA A 2 -9.50 6.18 -10.98
C ALA A 2 -9.46 4.67 -10.62
N ALA A 3 -10.00 3.80 -11.49
CA ALA A 3 -9.98 2.35 -11.25
C ALA A 3 -8.56 1.76 -11.23
N ASP A 4 -7.65 2.34 -12.01
CA ASP A 4 -6.26 1.88 -12.10
C ASP A 4 -5.44 2.28 -10.86
N GLU A 5 -5.62 3.51 -10.36
CA GLU A 5 -4.97 3.98 -9.11
C GLU A 5 -5.46 3.21 -7.88
N LYS A 6 -6.79 2.97 -7.74
CA LYS A 6 -7.32 2.12 -6.66
C LYS A 6 -6.79 0.69 -6.73
N THR A 7 -6.61 0.15 -7.94
CA THR A 7 -6.08 -1.20 -8.14
C THR A 7 -4.59 -1.27 -7.82
N GLN A 8 -3.80 -0.26 -8.24
CA GLN A 8 -2.40 -0.13 -7.85
C GLN A 8 -2.23 0.00 -6.35
N ALA A 9 -3.03 0.84 -5.67
CA ALA A 9 -2.96 1.01 -4.22
C ALA A 9 -3.22 -0.31 -3.47
N LYS A 10 -4.23 -1.07 -3.90
CA LYS A 10 -4.49 -2.42 -3.35
C LYS A 10 -3.36 -3.40 -3.64
N THR A 11 -2.76 -3.32 -4.83
CA THR A 11 -1.63 -4.17 -5.22
C THR A 11 -0.38 -3.87 -4.39
N GLU A 12 -0.04 -2.59 -4.19
CA GLU A 12 1.04 -2.13 -3.31
C GLU A 12 0.81 -2.60 -1.86
N GLN A 13 -0.42 -2.50 -1.34
CA GLN A 13 -0.74 -3.03 0.00
C GLN A 13 -0.58 -4.55 0.11
N ALA A 14 -1.03 -5.30 -0.90
CA ALA A 14 -0.89 -6.76 -0.92
C ALA A 14 0.58 -7.18 -0.98
N LYS A 15 1.37 -6.51 -1.82
CA LYS A 15 2.81 -6.73 -1.95
C LYS A 15 3.54 -6.38 -0.64
N GLY A 16 3.14 -5.29 0.01
CA GLY A 16 3.66 -4.89 1.32
C GLY A 16 3.36 -5.91 2.41
N LYS A 17 2.13 -6.46 2.47
CA LYS A 17 1.78 -7.58 3.38
C LYS A 17 2.64 -8.81 3.13
N MET A 18 2.84 -9.19 1.86
CA MET A 18 3.70 -10.32 1.52
C MET A 18 5.15 -10.09 1.94
N LYS A 19 5.71 -8.90 1.69
CA LYS A 19 7.06 -8.53 2.15
C LYS A 19 7.18 -8.55 3.66
N GLU A 20 6.17 -8.05 4.38
CA GLU A 20 6.15 -8.07 5.83
C GLU A 20 6.16 -9.51 6.36
N MET A 21 5.28 -10.34 5.82
CA MET A 21 5.16 -11.74 6.22
C MET A 21 6.43 -12.51 5.88
N ALA A 22 6.91 -12.41 4.64
CA ALA A 22 8.14 -13.05 4.20
C ALA A 22 9.34 -12.59 5.05
N GLY A 23 9.46 -11.29 5.33
CA GLY A 23 10.48 -10.72 6.19
C GLY A 23 10.45 -11.27 7.60
N ARG A 24 9.26 -11.40 8.20
CA ARG A 24 9.10 -12.02 9.53
C ARG A 24 9.47 -13.50 9.50
N THR A 25 9.07 -14.23 8.47
CA THR A 25 9.35 -15.66 8.33
C THR A 25 10.85 -15.95 8.16
N VAL A 26 11.58 -15.11 7.41
CA VAL A 26 13.01 -15.29 7.17
C VAL A 26 13.91 -14.47 8.12
N GLY A 27 13.32 -13.76 9.09
CA GLY A 27 14.06 -12.91 10.04
C GLY A 27 14.72 -11.67 9.42
N ASN A 28 14.23 -11.18 8.28
CA ASN A 28 14.78 -10.02 7.58
C ASN A 28 13.98 -8.75 7.88
N GLU A 29 14.49 -7.94 8.81
CA GLU A 29 13.88 -6.67 9.24
C GLU A 29 13.74 -5.64 8.11
N ARG A 30 14.65 -5.62 7.12
CA ARG A 30 14.51 -4.72 5.97
C ARG A 30 13.28 -5.04 5.15
N LEU A 31 13.03 -6.32 4.91
CA LEU A 31 11.85 -6.80 4.18
C LEU A 31 10.55 -6.46 4.93
N VAL A 32 10.57 -6.55 6.28
CA VAL A 32 9.47 -6.11 7.14
C VAL A 32 9.23 -4.61 7.02
N ALA A 33 10.29 -3.81 7.08
CA ALA A 33 10.22 -2.36 6.98
C ALA A 33 9.72 -1.91 5.59
N GLU A 34 10.23 -2.51 4.51
CA GLU A 34 9.73 -2.27 3.15
C GLU A 34 8.25 -2.63 3.03
N GLY A 35 7.83 -3.76 3.60
CA GLY A 35 6.45 -4.20 3.57
C GLY A 35 5.49 -3.21 4.24
N ARG A 36 5.87 -2.69 5.41
CA ARG A 36 5.11 -1.64 6.11
C ARG A 36 5.13 -0.31 5.35
N GLY A 37 6.24 0.04 4.72
CA GLY A 37 6.35 1.25 3.90
C GLY A 37 5.41 1.23 2.70
N GLU A 38 5.34 0.11 1.97
CA GLU A 38 4.41 -0.07 0.85
C GLU A 38 2.94 -0.04 1.28
N GLN A 39 2.60 -0.63 2.43
CA GLN A 39 1.25 -0.54 2.99
C GLN A 39 0.85 0.91 3.29
N ALA A 40 1.68 1.63 4.04
CA ALA A 40 1.42 3.02 4.43
C ALA A 40 1.29 3.94 3.20
N LYS A 41 2.08 3.68 2.15
CA LYS A 41 2.00 4.44 0.89
C LYS A 41 0.70 4.16 0.15
N GLY A 42 0.24 2.91 0.13
CA GLY A 42 -1.06 2.51 -0.44
C GLY A 42 -2.24 3.15 0.30
N ASP A 43 -2.23 3.14 1.64
CA ASP A 43 -3.25 3.82 2.45
C ASP A 43 -3.26 5.33 2.20
N ALA A 44 -2.09 5.96 2.17
CA ALA A 44 -1.96 7.40 1.91
C ALA A 44 -2.47 7.78 0.51
N ARG A 45 -2.20 6.95 -0.51
CA ARG A 45 -2.75 7.14 -1.86
C ARG A 45 -4.26 7.01 -1.88
N GLN A 46 -4.81 5.96 -1.26
CA GLN A 46 -6.25 5.74 -1.23
C GLN A 46 -6.99 6.84 -0.46
N ALA A 47 -6.42 7.32 0.65
CA ALA A 47 -6.96 8.46 1.39
C ALA A 47 -6.92 9.75 0.56
N LYS A 48 -5.79 10.04 -0.11
CA LYS A 48 -5.69 11.18 -1.03
C LYS A 48 -6.72 11.10 -2.16
N GLU A 49 -6.88 9.94 -2.78
CA GLU A 49 -7.87 9.72 -3.85
C GLU A 49 -9.28 9.95 -3.33
N LYS A 50 -9.67 9.37 -2.19
CA LYS A 50 -10.98 9.59 -1.57
C LYS A 50 -11.25 11.07 -1.27
N ILE A 51 -10.26 11.77 -0.72
CA ILE A 51 -10.37 13.20 -0.44
C ILE A 51 -10.58 13.99 -1.74
N LYS A 52 -9.84 13.65 -2.80
CA LYS A 52 -9.94 14.32 -4.10
C LYS A 52 -11.28 14.05 -4.79
N ASP A 53 -11.77 12.82 -4.72
CA ASP A 53 -13.09 12.38 -5.19
C ASP A 53 -14.20 13.18 -4.47
N THR A 54 -14.13 13.26 -3.13
CA THR A 54 -15.12 14.00 -2.31
C THR A 54 -15.09 15.52 -2.51
N LEU A 55 -13.93 16.09 -2.86
CA LEU A 55 -13.77 17.53 -3.12
C LEU A 55 -14.13 17.94 -4.55
N THR A 56 -14.13 16.99 -5.49
CA THR A 56 -14.36 17.24 -6.92
C THR A 56 -15.77 16.83 -7.38
N ASP A 57 -16.47 16.00 -6.59
CA ASP A 57 -17.89 15.65 -6.79
C ASP A 57 -18.84 16.83 -6.48
#